data_AF-A0ABD4E4Z5-F1
#
_entry.id   AF-A0ABD4E4Z5-F1
#
_cell.length_a   1.000
_cell.length_b   1.000
_cell.length_c   1.000
_cell.angle_alpha   90.00
_cell.angle_beta   90.00
_cell.angle_gamma   90.00
#
_symmetry.space_group_name_H-M   'P 1'
#
loop_
_entity.id
_entity.type
_entity.pdbx_description
1 polymer ?
#
loop_
_entity_poly.entity_id
_entity_poly.type
_entity_poly.pdbx_seq_one_letter_code
_entity_poly.pdbx_strand_id
1 'polypeptide(L)'
;MTISQRDEYSGDAQALADEIREGAVRWLLWLRAGDATARELDAFRCWRMRSAEHARTAHELIWLWAVLGMLGQAEPDGSTQVH
;
A
#
# COMPACT_ATOMS: atom_id res chain seq x y z
N MET A 1 32.65 -23.07 -1.46
CA MET A 1 31.60 -22.70 -2.43
C MET A 1 30.26 -22.68 -1.70
N THR A 2 29.84 -21.55 -1.11
CA THR A 2 28.52 -21.43 -0.46
C THR A 2 27.92 -20.01 -0.54
N ILE A 3 28.54 -19.10 -1.31
CA ILE A 3 28.15 -17.69 -1.35
C ILE A 3 27.08 -17.46 -2.44
N SER A 4 27.23 -18.09 -3.62
CA SER A 4 26.29 -17.91 -4.75
C SER A 4 24.83 -18.22 -4.44
N GLN A 5 24.54 -19.25 -3.65
CA GLN A 5 23.16 -19.67 -3.40
C GLN A 5 22.39 -18.70 -2.47
N ARG A 6 23.10 -17.90 -1.66
CA ARG A 6 22.46 -16.88 -0.80
C ARG A 6 22.10 -15.62 -1.57
N ASP A 7 22.91 -15.23 -2.55
CA ASP A 7 22.63 -14.07 -3.40
C ASP A 7 21.44 -14.33 -4.31
N GLU A 8 21.30 -15.54 -4.86
CA GLU A 8 20.14 -15.95 -5.67
C GLU A 8 18.84 -15.95 -4.85
N TYR A 9 18.85 -16.57 -3.66
CA TYR A 9 17.69 -16.58 -2.76
C TYR A 9 17.31 -15.17 -2.27
N SER A 10 18.29 -14.28 -2.10
CA SER A 10 18.06 -12.90 -1.74
C SER A 10 17.44 -12.10 -2.89
N GLY A 11 17.86 -12.35 -4.13
CA GLY A 11 17.30 -11.73 -5.32
C GLY A 11 15.83 -12.14 -5.55
N ASP A 12 15.51 -13.42 -5.39
CA ASP A 12 14.14 -13.93 -5.52
C ASP A 12 13.20 -13.36 -4.45
N ALA A 13 13.68 -13.24 -3.20
CA ALA A 13 12.92 -12.64 -2.12
C ALA A 13 12.68 -11.14 -2.34
N GLN A 14 13.67 -10.42 -2.89
CA GLN A 14 13.53 -9.00 -3.23
C GLN A 14 12.56 -8.79 -4.39
N ALA A 15 12.64 -9.61 -5.43
CA ALA A 15 11.72 -9.57 -6.57
C ALA A 15 10.27 -9.84 -6.13
N LEU A 16 10.06 -10.82 -5.25
CA LEU A 16 8.75 -11.10 -4.67
C LEU A 16 8.23 -9.93 -3.84
N ALA A 17 9.09 -9.32 -3.00
CA ALA A 17 8.70 -8.17 -2.20
C ALA A 17 8.30 -6.97 -3.08
N ASP A 18 9.00 -6.76 -4.21
CA ASP A 18 8.66 -5.72 -5.17
C ASP A 18 7.34 -6.01 -5.91
N GLU A 19 7.09 -7.26 -6.31
CA GLU A 19 5.80 -7.64 -6.90
C GLU A 19 4.63 -7.37 -5.94
N ILE A 20 4.80 -7.73 -4.65
CA ILE A 20 3.79 -7.48 -3.61
C ILE A 20 3.57 -5.97 -3.42
N ARG A 21 4.65 -5.18 -3.44
CA ARG A 21 4.62 -3.71 -3.31
C ARG A 21 3.87 -3.08 -4.47
N GLU A 22 4.18 -3.47 -5.70
CA GLU A 22 3.49 -3.00 -6.91
C GLU A 22 2.01 -3.37 -6.88
N GLY A 23 1.68 -4.59 -6.48
CA GLY A 23 0.29 -5.04 -6.30
C GLY A 23 -0.46 -4.18 -5.27
N ALA A 24 0.17 -3.86 -4.14
CA ALA A 24 -0.42 -3.02 -3.11
C ALA A 24 -0.70 -1.60 -3.62
N VAL A 25 0.26 -0.98 -4.32
CA VAL A 25 0.10 0.36 -4.92
C VAL A 25 -1.02 0.36 -5.96
N ARG A 26 -1.09 -0.67 -6.81
CA ARG A 26 -2.16 -0.80 -7.80
C ARG A 26 -3.53 -0.88 -7.14
N TRP A 27 -3.69 -1.72 -6.11
CA TRP A 27 -4.93 -1.83 -5.34
C TRP A 27 -5.34 -0.50 -4.73
N LEU A 28 -4.41 0.20 -4.12
CA LEU A 28 -4.65 1.50 -3.52
C LEU A 28 -5.09 2.55 -4.55
N LEU A 29 -4.41 2.66 -5.69
CA LEU A 29 -4.80 3.60 -6.76
C LEU A 29 -6.21 3.28 -7.27
N TRP A 30 -6.52 2.00 -7.40
CA TRP A 30 -7.85 1.52 -7.77
C TRP A 30 -8.92 1.89 -6.75
N LEU A 31 -8.66 1.66 -5.46
CA LEU A 31 -9.57 2.03 -4.36
C LEU A 31 -9.77 3.56 -4.28
N ARG A 32 -8.72 4.33 -4.58
CA ARG A 32 -8.76 5.80 -4.57
C ARG A 32 -9.54 6.39 -5.73
N ALA A 33 -9.62 5.71 -6.87
CA ALA A 33 -10.38 6.18 -8.03
C ALA A 33 -11.88 6.39 -7.69
N GLY A 34 -12.37 5.83 -6.58
CA GLY A 34 -13.72 6.05 -6.08
C GLY A 34 -14.78 5.14 -6.70
N ASP A 35 -14.42 4.40 -7.75
CA ASP A 35 -15.29 3.44 -8.45
C ASP A 35 -15.18 2.01 -7.91
N ALA A 36 -14.43 1.80 -6.83
CA ALA A 36 -14.25 0.47 -6.26
C ALA A 36 -15.56 -0.07 -5.66
N THR A 37 -16.11 -1.07 -6.33
CA THR A 37 -17.30 -1.82 -5.93
C THR A 37 -17.02 -2.71 -4.72
N ALA A 38 -18.10 -3.16 -4.06
CA ALA A 38 -18.02 -4.12 -2.97
C ALA A 38 -17.27 -5.41 -3.36
N ARG A 39 -17.35 -5.82 -4.63
CA ARG A 39 -16.64 -6.99 -5.16
C ARG A 39 -15.13 -6.77 -5.23
N GLU A 40 -14.69 -5.56 -5.52
CA GLU A 40 -13.27 -5.21 -5.57
C GLU A 40 -12.68 -5.05 -4.16
N LEU A 41 -13.48 -4.57 -3.22
CA LEU A 41 -13.12 -4.60 -1.79
C LEU A 41 -12.94 -6.04 -1.28
N ASP A 42 -13.79 -6.97 -1.71
CA ASP A 42 -13.65 -8.39 -1.37
C ASP A 42 -12.43 -9.04 -2.04
N ALA A 43 -12.17 -8.72 -3.30
CA ALA A 43 -10.96 -9.15 -4.00
C ALA A 43 -9.68 -8.63 -3.32
N PHE A 44 -9.69 -7.39 -2.83
CA PHE A 44 -8.59 -6.84 -2.03
C PHE A 44 -8.41 -7.58 -0.70
N ARG A 45 -9.50 -7.98 -0.03
CA ARG A 45 -9.44 -8.81 1.19
C ARG A 45 -8.84 -10.18 0.90
N CYS A 46 -9.27 -10.83 -0.17
CA CYS A 46 -8.71 -12.10 -0.62
C CYS A 46 -7.21 -11.99 -0.94
N TRP A 47 -6.80 -10.91 -1.63
CA TRP A 47 -5.39 -10.62 -1.91
C TRP A 47 -4.58 -10.43 -0.63
N ARG A 48 -5.09 -9.69 0.35
CA ARG A 48 -4.44 -9.51 1.66
C ARG A 48 -4.30 -10.80 2.46
N MET A 49 -5.24 -11.72 2.35
CA MET A 49 -5.21 -13.01 3.07
C MET A 49 -4.23 -14.01 2.46
N ARG A 50 -3.69 -13.73 1.27
CA ARG A 50 -2.82 -14.66 0.53
C ARG A 50 -1.51 -14.96 1.26
N SER A 51 -0.89 -13.95 1.87
CA SER A 51 0.35 -14.09 2.65
C SER A 51 0.47 -13.01 3.73
N ALA A 52 1.25 -13.29 4.78
CA ALA A 52 1.56 -12.31 5.82
C ALA A 52 2.25 -11.05 5.27
N GLU A 53 3.09 -11.20 4.24
CA GLU A 53 3.73 -10.08 3.55
C GLU A 53 2.71 -9.18 2.83
N HIS A 54 1.68 -9.75 2.20
CA HIS A 54 0.61 -8.96 1.57
C HIS A 54 -0.18 -8.17 2.62
N ALA A 55 -0.48 -8.80 3.76
CA ALA A 55 -1.16 -8.13 4.87
C ALA A 55 -0.33 -6.98 5.46
N ARG A 56 0.98 -7.18 5.62
CA ARG A 56 1.92 -6.17 6.13
C ARG A 56 2.03 -4.99 5.16
N THR A 57 2.31 -5.25 3.89
CA THR A 57 2.44 -4.21 2.86
C THR A 57 1.15 -3.39 2.73
N ALA A 58 -0.01 -4.05 2.77
CA ALA A 58 -1.29 -3.35 2.76
C ALA A 58 -1.47 -2.44 3.99
N HIS A 59 -1.07 -2.90 5.17
CA HIS A 59 -1.17 -2.11 6.40
C HIS A 59 -0.24 -0.89 6.36
N GLU A 60 1.01 -1.08 5.97
CA GLU A 60 1.99 0.01 5.83
C GLU A 60 1.50 1.08 4.82
N LEU A 61 0.92 0.64 3.70
CA LEU A 61 0.40 1.53 2.67
C LEU A 61 -0.82 2.31 3.18
N ILE A 62 -1.79 1.65 3.83
CA ILE A 62 -2.97 2.31 4.42
C ILE A 62 -2.55 3.32 5.50
N TRP A 63 -1.57 2.94 6.34
CA TRP A 63 -1.05 3.82 7.38
C TRP A 63 -0.37 5.06 6.80
N LEU A 64 0.51 4.88 5.79
CA LEU A 64 1.15 5.98 5.08
C LEU A 64 0.10 6.92 4.48
N TRP A 65 -0.97 6.38 3.91
CA TRP A 65 -2.07 7.19 3.39
C TRP A 65 -2.87 7.92 4.44
N ALA A 66 -3.15 7.29 5.58
CA ALA A 66 -3.80 7.97 6.70
C ALA A 66 -2.93 9.15 7.18
N VAL A 67 -1.61 8.97 7.28
CA VAL A 67 -0.66 10.04 7.65
C VAL A 67 -0.65 11.16 6.61
N LEU A 68 -0.58 10.83 5.31
CA LEU A 68 -0.64 11.82 4.23
C LEU A 68 -1.99 12.54 4.16
N GLY A 69 -3.10 11.84 4.44
CA GLY A 69 -4.44 12.42 4.53
C GLY A 69 -4.59 13.36 5.72
N MET A 70 -4.00 13.03 6.87
CA MET A 70 -3.93 13.92 8.03
C MET A 70 -3.09 15.17 7.73
N LEU A 71 -1.97 15.03 7.03
CA LEU A 71 -1.16 16.16 6.56
C LEU A 71 -1.92 17.05 5.57
N GLY A 72 -2.74 16.48 4.69
CA GLY A 72 -3.57 17.22 3.74
C GLY A 72 -4.81 17.91 4.35
N GLN A 73 -5.18 17.59 5.59
CA GLN A 73 -6.25 18.25 6.36
C GLN A 73 -5.70 19.25 7.38
N ALA A 74 -4.38 19.31 7.55
CA ALA A 74 -3.71 20.22 8.49
C ALA A 74 -3.49 21.63 7.91
N GLU A 75 -4.23 22.01 6.87
CA GLU A 75 -4.52 23.43 6.61
C GLU A 75 -5.67 23.80 7.54
N PRO A 76 -5.42 24.41 8.73
CA PRO A 76 -6.48 25.16 9.37
C PRO A 76 -6.90 26.20 8.33
N ASP A 77 -8.16 26.14 7.93
CA ASP A 77 -8.84 27.21 7.23
C ASP A 77 -8.54 28.49 8.01
N GLY A 78 -7.52 29.21 7.54
CA GLY A 78 -7.13 30.51 8.05
C GLY A 78 -8.22 31.43 7.59
N SER A 79 -9.32 31.38 8.34
CA SER A 79 -10.52 32.16 8.13
C SER A 79 -10.07 33.57 7.81
N THR A 80 -10.30 33.92 6.55
CA THR A 80 -10.14 35.26 6.02
C THR A 80 -11.17 36.12 6.75
N GLN A 81 -10.82 36.61 7.94
CA GLN A 81 -11.59 37.63 8.63
C GLN A 81 -11.25 38.96 7.97
N VAL A 82 -11.94 39.23 6.87
CA VAL A 82 -12.15 40.58 6.35
C VAL A 82 -12.97 41.38 7.35
N HIS A 83 -12.37 42.43 7.92
CA HIS A 83 -13.09 43.60 8.43
C HIS A 83 -12.34 44.86 8.00
#